data_AF-A0A6H5L419-F1
#
_entry.id   AF-A0A6H5L419-F1
#
_cell.length_a   1.000
_cell.length_b   1.000
_cell.length_c   1.000
_cell.angle_alpha   90.00
_cell.angle_beta   90.00
_cell.angle_gamma   90.00
#
_symmetry.space_group_name_H-M   'P 1'
#
loop_
_entity.id
_entity.type
_entity.pdbx_description
1 polymer ?
#
loop_
_entity_poly.entity_id
_entity_poly.type
_entity_poly.pdbx_seq_one_letter_code
_entity_poly.pdbx_strand_id
1 'polypeptide(L)'
;MIIAAQAYIRPAFLLFSGTGCRMVVDHFSRPDPALNLEDPGWRAVLRAARDNDNIDMKITGTYRLGVCPEILAGMAQIARESFGIERLLRGSQDFAALLQTVRDGYPDEEDQKRVLYSNAARVFSFPSLKC
;
A
#
# COMPACT_ATOMS: atom_id res chain seq x y z
N MET A 1 7.72 5.58 11.98
CA MET A 1 6.31 5.82 11.59
C MET A 1 6.18 5.48 10.12
N ILE A 2 5.33 4.50 9.78
CA ILE A 2 5.06 4.09 8.39
C ILE A 2 3.66 4.58 8.06
N ILE A 3 3.53 5.49 7.09
CA ILE A 3 2.24 5.98 6.64
C ILE A 3 1.85 5.21 5.37
N ALA A 4 0.77 4.42 5.45
CA ALA A 4 0.15 3.82 4.28
C ALA A 4 -0.81 4.84 3.64
N ALA A 5 -0.59 5.24 2.39
CA ALA A 5 -1.39 6.28 1.72
C ALA A 5 -1.78 5.91 0.28
N GLN A 6 -2.97 6.31 -0.16
CA GLN A 6 -3.42 6.22 -1.56
C GLN A 6 -3.30 7.62 -2.23
N ALA A 7 -3.07 7.72 -3.55
CA ALA A 7 -2.83 9.00 -4.23
C ALA A 7 -4.01 9.97 -4.26
N TYR A 8 -5.23 9.52 -3.93
CA TYR A 8 -6.39 10.42 -3.82
C TYR A 8 -6.19 11.53 -2.78
N ILE A 9 -5.19 11.43 -1.90
CA ILE A 9 -4.85 12.47 -0.92
C ILE A 9 -3.59 13.24 -1.37
N ARG A 10 -3.61 13.73 -2.60
CA ARG A 10 -2.52 14.48 -3.25
C ARG A 10 -1.89 15.59 -2.37
N PRO A 11 -2.66 16.42 -1.64
CA PRO A 11 -2.08 17.42 -0.75
C PRO A 11 -1.35 16.79 0.44
N ALA A 12 -1.93 15.76 1.06
CA ALA A 12 -1.32 15.12 2.23
C ALA A 12 -0.05 14.34 1.86
N PHE A 13 -0.07 13.62 0.74
CA PHE A 13 1.11 12.89 0.27
C PHE A 13 2.31 13.83 0.08
N LEU A 14 2.11 14.99 -0.57
CA LEU A 14 3.18 15.97 -0.78
C LEU A 14 3.67 16.55 0.55
N LEU A 15 2.77 16.88 1.48
CA LEU A 15 3.14 17.38 2.81
C LEU A 15 3.98 16.35 3.59
N PHE A 16 3.58 15.07 3.60
CA PHE A 16 4.31 14.03 4.33
C PHE A 16 5.63 13.65 3.66
N SER A 17 5.70 13.70 2.33
CA SER A 17 6.92 13.37 1.58
C SER A 17 8.09 14.31 1.90
N GLY A 18 7.81 15.54 2.38
CA GLY A 18 8.82 16.50 2.81
C GLY A 18 9.29 16.34 4.27
N THR A 19 8.68 15.46 5.06
CA THR A 19 8.98 15.35 6.51
C THR A 19 10.11 14.40 6.86
N GLY A 20 10.70 13.70 5.87
CA GLY A 20 11.73 12.67 6.08
C GLY A 20 11.21 11.36 6.68
N CYS A 21 9.91 11.24 6.94
CA CYS A 21 9.29 9.99 7.38
C CYS A 21 9.24 8.97 6.24
N ARG A 22 9.35 7.68 6.59
CA ARG A 22 9.13 6.58 5.63
C ARG A 22 7.63 6.43 5.32
N MET A 23 7.31 6.37 4.04
CA MET A 23 5.96 6.29 3.50
C MET A 23 5.82 5.06 2.63
N VAL A 24 4.64 4.44 2.67
CA VAL A 24 4.26 3.35 1.79
C VAL A 24 3.01 3.75 1.03
N VAL A 25 3.09 3.75 -0.29
CA VAL A 25 1.99 4.11 -1.18
C VAL A 25 1.22 2.86 -1.56
N ASP A 26 -0.06 2.79 -1.23
CA ASP A 26 -0.87 1.59 -1.40
C ASP A 26 -1.42 1.45 -2.84
N HIS A 27 -1.35 0.24 -3.38
CA HIS A 27 -2.05 -0.22 -4.59
C HIS A 27 -1.85 0.65 -5.84
N PHE A 28 -0.60 0.86 -6.27
CA PHE A 28 -0.23 1.79 -7.34
C PHE A 28 -0.68 3.23 -7.10
N SER A 29 -0.99 3.57 -5.86
CA SER A 29 -1.66 4.82 -5.46
C SER A 29 -3.10 4.97 -5.98
N ARG A 30 -3.60 3.98 -6.74
CA ARG A 30 -4.94 3.94 -7.33
C ARG A 30 -5.25 5.19 -8.19
N PRO A 31 -4.60 5.36 -9.36
CA PRO A 31 -4.88 6.47 -10.28
C PRO A 31 -6.35 6.52 -10.69
N ASP A 32 -6.80 7.69 -11.15
CA ASP A 32 -8.11 7.86 -11.77
C ASP A 32 -8.27 6.89 -12.97
N PRO A 33 -9.26 5.99 -12.97
CA PRO A 33 -9.48 5.04 -14.07
C PRO A 33 -9.76 5.68 -15.43
N ALA A 34 -10.26 6.93 -15.48
CA ALA A 34 -10.48 7.66 -16.72
C ALA A 34 -9.18 8.25 -17.28
N LEU A 35 -8.22 8.57 -16.41
CA LEU A 35 -6.94 9.19 -16.81
C LEU A 35 -5.80 8.16 -16.89
N ASN A 36 -5.91 7.03 -16.19
CA ASN A 36 -4.93 5.95 -16.14
C ASN A 36 -3.50 6.45 -15.90
N LEU A 37 -2.61 6.24 -16.87
CA LEU A 37 -1.20 6.66 -16.81
C LEU A 37 -1.02 8.19 -16.80
N GLU A 38 -2.04 8.92 -17.26
CA GLU A 38 -2.04 10.38 -17.30
C GLU A 38 -2.61 11.01 -16.03
N ASP A 39 -3.00 10.21 -15.04
CA ASP A 39 -3.47 10.74 -13.76
C ASP A 39 -2.39 11.63 -13.12
N PRO A 40 -2.66 12.92 -12.95
CA PRO A 40 -1.63 13.85 -12.49
C PRO A 40 -1.28 13.57 -11.01
N GLY A 41 -2.17 12.91 -10.24
CA GLY A 41 -1.93 12.40 -8.89
C GLY A 41 -0.84 11.36 -8.84
N TRP A 42 -1.01 10.29 -9.59
CA TRP A 42 -0.05 9.22 -9.75
C TRP A 42 1.29 9.73 -10.29
N ARG A 43 1.26 10.63 -11.29
CA ARG A 43 2.50 11.26 -11.78
C ARG A 43 3.22 12.09 -10.72
N ALA A 44 2.50 12.70 -9.77
CA ALA A 44 3.12 13.40 -8.65
C ALA A 44 3.78 12.44 -7.65
N VAL A 45 3.14 11.28 -7.39
CA VAL A 45 3.73 10.21 -6.58
C VAL A 45 5.02 9.68 -7.20
N LEU A 46 5.00 9.39 -8.50
CA LEU A 46 6.18 8.91 -9.23
C LEU A 46 7.34 9.91 -9.16
N ARG A 47 7.06 11.21 -9.30
CA ARG A 47 8.08 12.26 -9.15
C ARG A 47 8.66 12.30 -7.74
N ALA A 48 7.80 12.35 -6.73
CA ALA A 48 8.25 12.36 -5.33
C ALA A 48 9.08 11.13 -4.97
N ALA A 49 8.75 9.95 -5.52
CA ALA A 49 9.52 8.74 -5.30
C ALA A 49 10.92 8.79 -5.93
N ARG A 50 11.10 9.48 -7.06
CA ARG A 50 12.42 9.69 -7.67
C ARG A 50 13.29 10.63 -6.83
N ASP A 51 12.66 11.60 -6.17
CA ASP A 51 13.35 12.62 -5.38
C ASP A 51 13.56 12.20 -3.92
N ASN A 52 12.86 11.16 -3.43
CA ASN A 52 12.90 10.71 -2.05
C ASN A 52 12.81 9.18 -1.92
N ASP A 53 13.91 8.58 -1.45
CA ASP A 53 14.04 7.13 -1.21
C ASP A 53 13.28 6.63 0.04
N ASN A 54 12.66 7.51 0.82
CA ASN A 54 11.80 7.13 1.92
C ASN A 54 10.36 6.79 1.49
N ILE A 55 10.09 6.71 0.18
CA ILE A 55 8.77 6.40 -0.34
C ILE A 55 8.81 5.05 -1.06
N ASP A 56 8.06 4.09 -0.53
CA ASP A 56 7.83 2.75 -1.09
C ASP A 56 6.44 2.69 -1.75
N MET A 57 6.18 1.71 -2.63
CA MET A 57 4.88 1.49 -3.27
C MET A 57 4.44 0.03 -3.21
N LYS A 58 3.24 -0.23 -2.70
CA LYS A 58 2.56 -1.52 -2.86
C LYS A 58 1.99 -1.67 -4.27
N ILE A 59 2.38 -2.72 -4.97
CA ILE A 59 1.94 -3.09 -6.34
C ILE A 59 0.85 -4.16 -6.34
N THR A 60 0.07 -4.25 -5.27
CA THR A 60 -1.03 -5.22 -5.16
C THR A 60 -2.40 -4.56 -5.21
N GLY A 61 -3.46 -5.36 -5.09
CA GLY A 61 -4.83 -4.85 -5.22
C GLY A 61 -5.14 -4.37 -6.65
N THR A 62 -4.48 -4.93 -7.66
CA THR A 62 -4.59 -4.49 -9.06
C THR A 62 -6.01 -4.65 -9.62
N TYR A 63 -6.78 -5.61 -9.11
CA TYR A 63 -8.21 -5.75 -9.41
C TYR A 63 -9.04 -4.49 -9.06
N ARG A 64 -8.52 -3.61 -8.19
CA ARG A 64 -9.18 -2.34 -7.79
C ARG A 64 -8.92 -1.20 -8.75
N LEU A 65 -8.03 -1.38 -9.71
CA LEU A 65 -7.64 -0.35 -10.66
C LEU A 65 -8.63 -0.24 -11.82
N GLY A 66 -9.36 -1.31 -12.14
CA GLY A 66 -10.33 -1.32 -13.25
C GLY A 66 -9.69 -1.14 -14.63
N VAL A 67 -8.39 -1.43 -14.75
CA VAL A 67 -7.61 -1.26 -15.98
C VAL A 67 -7.38 -2.60 -16.68
N CYS A 68 -7.22 -2.56 -18.00
CA CYS A 68 -6.84 -3.75 -18.77
C CYS A 68 -5.38 -4.18 -18.46
N PRO A 69 -5.02 -5.45 -18.74
CA PRO A 69 -3.69 -5.98 -18.46
C PRO A 69 -2.54 -5.16 -19.08
N GLU A 70 -2.75 -4.56 -20.24
CA GLU A 70 -1.75 -3.76 -20.95
C GLU A 70 -1.43 -2.47 -20.20
N ILE A 71 -2.46 -1.78 -19.70
CA ILE A 71 -2.29 -0.58 -18.87
C ILE A 71 -1.62 -0.96 -17.56
N LEU A 72 -2.02 -2.07 -16.93
CA LEU A 72 -1.40 -2.54 -15.70
C LEU A 72 0.09 -2.85 -15.88
N ALA A 73 0.48 -3.46 -17.00
CA ALA A 73 1.87 -3.72 -17.34
C ALA A 73 2.66 -2.40 -17.50
N GLY A 74 2.08 -1.41 -18.19
CA GLY A 74 2.66 -0.07 -18.31
C GLY A 74 2.83 0.63 -16.95
N MET A 75 1.82 0.53 -16.07
CA MET A 75 1.89 1.05 -14.70
C MET A 75 3.03 0.39 -13.91
N ALA A 76 3.19 -0.94 -14.02
CA ALA A 76 4.24 -1.68 -13.35
C ALA A 76 5.64 -1.28 -13.84
N GLN A 77 5.81 -1.08 -15.14
CA GLN A 77 7.07 -0.60 -15.70
C GLN A 77 7.42 0.80 -15.19
N ILE A 78 6.49 1.76 -15.29
CA ILE A 78 6.72 3.15 -14.87
C ILE A 78 6.97 3.25 -13.35
N ALA A 79 6.26 2.44 -12.56
CA ALA A 79 6.51 2.33 -11.12
C ALA A 79 7.92 1.82 -10.84
N ARG A 80 8.37 0.75 -11.53
CA ARG A 80 9.73 0.22 -11.41
C ARG A 80 10.80 1.26 -11.77
N GLU A 81 10.58 2.04 -12.83
CA GLU A 81 11.51 3.09 -13.25
C GLU A 81 11.59 4.24 -12.23
N SER A 82 10.50 4.52 -11.51
CA SER A 82 10.43 5.69 -10.61
C SER A 82 10.82 5.37 -9.16
N PHE A 83 10.52 4.17 -8.69
CA PHE A 83 10.81 3.73 -7.33
C PHE A 83 12.11 2.89 -7.25
N GLY A 84 12.54 2.31 -8.36
CA GLY A 84 13.48 1.19 -8.32
C GLY A 84 12.82 -0.07 -7.78
N ILE A 85 13.40 -1.24 -8.09
CA ILE A 85 12.80 -2.52 -7.70
C ILE A 85 12.74 -2.70 -6.17
N GLU A 86 13.70 -2.13 -5.44
CA GLU A 86 13.84 -2.28 -3.98
C GLU A 86 12.71 -1.61 -3.18
N ARG A 87 11.98 -0.67 -3.78
CA ARG A 87 10.91 0.10 -3.13
C ARG A 87 9.52 -0.31 -3.61
N LEU A 88 9.41 -1.43 -4.33
CA LEU A 88 8.13 -2.01 -4.74
C LEU A 88 7.75 -3.19 -3.83
N LEU A 89 6.61 -3.07 -3.16
CA LEU A 89 6.09 -4.03 -2.18
C LEU A 89 4.93 -4.82 -2.77
N ARG A 90 4.84 -6.12 -2.52
CA ARG A 90 3.69 -6.93 -2.90
C ARG A 90 2.96 -7.42 -1.65
N GLY A 91 1.70 -7.02 -1.43
CA GLY A 91 0.84 -7.56 -0.34
C GLY A 91 -0.43 -8.27 -0.83
N SER A 92 -0.82 -9.41 -0.26
CA SER A 92 -2.15 -10.00 -0.51
C SER A 92 -3.28 -9.15 0.15
N GLN A 93 -4.57 -9.16 -0.21
CA GLN A 93 -5.57 -10.10 0.35
C GLN A 93 -7.05 -9.83 -0.09
N ASP A 94 -7.90 -10.85 0.09
CA ASP A 94 -9.36 -10.79 0.34
C ASP A 94 -9.59 -10.99 1.85
N PHE A 95 -10.24 -10.05 2.54
CA PHE A 95 -10.34 -10.03 4.01
C PHE A 95 -11.48 -10.88 4.59
N ALA A 96 -12.56 -11.12 3.86
CA ALA A 96 -13.64 -11.99 4.33
C ALA A 96 -13.27 -13.45 4.11
N ALA A 97 -12.63 -13.75 2.97
CA ALA A 97 -11.90 -14.99 2.80
C ALA A 97 -10.79 -15.10 3.85
N LEU A 98 -10.03 -14.03 4.13
CA LEU A 98 -9.01 -14.06 5.18
C LEU A 98 -9.60 -14.34 6.56
N LEU A 99 -10.65 -13.63 6.98
CA LEU A 99 -11.27 -13.81 8.29
C LEU A 99 -11.95 -15.16 8.42
N GLN A 100 -12.62 -15.64 7.36
CA GLN A 100 -13.17 -16.98 7.32
C GLN A 100 -12.05 -18.03 7.37
N THR A 101 -10.97 -17.85 6.60
CA THR A 101 -9.76 -18.69 6.66
C THR A 101 -9.12 -18.67 8.05
N VAL A 102 -9.12 -17.50 8.70
CA VAL A 102 -8.58 -17.35 10.06
C VAL A 102 -9.47 -18.04 11.07
N ARG A 103 -10.80 -17.93 10.97
CA ARG A 103 -11.76 -18.58 11.87
C ARG A 103 -11.82 -20.09 11.67
N ASP A 104 -11.73 -20.55 10.42
CA ASP A 104 -11.69 -21.97 10.07
C ASP A 104 -10.36 -22.60 10.49
N GLY A 105 -9.25 -21.86 10.36
CA GLY A 105 -7.90 -22.35 10.65
C GLY A 105 -7.47 -22.27 12.12
N TYR A 106 -8.06 -21.34 12.89
CA TYR A 106 -7.74 -21.14 14.30
C TYR A 106 -9.03 -21.13 15.12
N PRO A 107 -9.54 -22.28 15.57
CA PRO A 107 -10.81 -22.32 16.30
C PRO A 107 -10.76 -21.63 17.67
N ASP A 108 -9.56 -21.50 18.27
CA ASP A 108 -9.36 -20.79 19.53
C ASP A 108 -9.25 -19.27 19.32
N GLU A 109 -10.02 -18.51 20.09
CA GLU A 109 -10.13 -17.06 19.93
C GLU A 109 -8.88 -16.29 20.38
N GLU A 110 -8.10 -16.81 21.32
CA GLU A 110 -6.86 -16.16 21.77
C GLU A 110 -5.75 -16.29 20.73
N ASP A 111 -5.69 -17.42 20.03
CA ASP A 111 -4.78 -17.59 18.91
C ASP A 111 -5.20 -16.72 17.70
N GLN A 112 -6.50 -16.56 17.41
CA GLN A 112 -6.98 -15.61 16.39
C GLN A 112 -6.57 -14.17 16.72
N LYS A 113 -6.71 -13.74 17.98
CA LYS A 113 -6.29 -12.41 18.44
C LYS A 113 -4.79 -12.19 18.29
N ARG A 114 -3.97 -13.20 18.59
CA ARG A 114 -2.51 -13.08 18.43
C ARG A 114 -2.12 -12.89 16.96
N VAL A 115 -2.74 -13.66 16.05
CA VAL A 115 -2.45 -13.65 14.60
C VAL A 115 -2.94 -12.37 13.92
N LEU A 116 -4.15 -11.91 14.22
CA LEU A 116 -4.73 -10.73 13.59
C LEU A 116 -4.20 -9.42 14.18
N TYR A 117 -3.68 -9.45 15.40
CA TYR A 117 -3.48 -8.22 16.15
C TYR A 117 -2.21 -8.20 17.02
N SER A 118 -2.10 -9.02 18.07
CA SER A 118 -1.05 -8.82 19.09
C SER A 118 0.37 -8.92 18.52
N ASN A 119 0.58 -9.77 17.51
CA ASN A 119 1.85 -9.89 16.80
C ASN A 119 2.17 -8.64 15.95
N ALA A 120 1.20 -8.10 15.20
CA ALA A 120 1.38 -6.88 14.40
C ALA A 120 1.55 -5.64 15.28
N ALA A 121 0.86 -5.60 16.42
CA ALA A 121 0.97 -4.55 17.41
C ALA A 121 2.39 -4.42 17.97
N ARG A 122 3.01 -5.54 18.34
CA ARG A 122 4.41 -5.56 18.77
C ARG A 122 5.39 -5.13 17.67
N VAL A 123 5.20 -5.61 16.44
CA VAL A 123 6.16 -5.42 15.32
C VAL A 123 6.14 -4.00 14.74
N PHE A 124 4.98 -3.38 14.60
CA PHE A 124 4.86 -2.00 14.10
C PHE A 124 4.82 -0.95 15.23
N SER A 125 5.14 -1.39 16.46
CA SER A 125 5.10 -0.57 17.67
C SER A 125 3.74 0.13 17.87
N PHE A 126 2.64 -0.56 17.55
CA PHE A 126 1.31 -0.10 17.94
C PHE A 126 1.13 -0.26 19.45
N PRO A 127 0.43 0.65 20.14
CA PRO A 127 0.10 0.50 21.55
C PRO A 127 -0.71 -0.78 21.76
N SER A 128 -0.44 -1.53 22.84
CA SER A 128 -1.35 -2.58 23.28
C SER A 128 -2.68 -1.95 23.70
N LEU A 129 -3.79 -2.41 23.11
CA LEU A 129 -5.12 -2.10 23.63
C LEU A 129 -5.23 -2.70 25.03
N LYS A 130 -5.26 -1.84 26.05
CA LYS A 130 -5.75 -2.23 27.37
C LYS A 130 -7.27 -2.32 27.26
N CYS A 131 -7.80 -3.53 27.33
CA CYS A 131 -9.21 -3.74 27.67
C CYS A 131 -9.41 -3.50 29.16
#